data_AF-A0A5D0SL16-F1
#
_entry.id   AF-A0A5D0SL16-F1
#
_cell.length_a   1.000
_cell.length_b   1.000
_cell.length_c   1.000
_cell.angle_alpha   90.00
_cell.angle_beta   90.00
_cell.angle_gamma   90.00
#
_symmetry.space_group_name_H-M   'P 1'
#
loop_
_entity.id
_entity.type
_entity.pdbx_description
1 polymer ?
#
loop_
_entity_poly.entity_id
_entity_poly.type
_entity_poly.pdbx_seq_one_letter_code
_entity_poly.pdbx_strand_id
1 'polypeptide(L)'
;MLLDPDVENDVAYELCQLVGRAILPYRRAGGDDPDGAGTVFFFQDSGGEYLLTADAVAGAAGELGLRASVTEPVGLAPAVLPVTGWIRRPEVGVAVLPTTGLHAVAAAGGWAWRTQPVVDVVAADADVLARIDTAPGSAFVLAHGLPAGGERPLEVAIERVARVGGEVRIGAGLPAGYVGAPVFGVEAAADGGMALHCLGLVLPGVEGHPVATFDRIRAMLPAAGEG
;
A
#
# COMPACT_ATOMS: atom_id res chain seq x y z
N MET A 1 14.71 -14.42 1.35
CA MET A 1 15.93 -14.41 0.50
C MET A 1 16.53 -13.01 0.52
N LEU A 2 17.85 -12.86 0.61
CA LEU A 2 18.53 -11.58 0.43
C LEU A 2 18.99 -11.46 -1.02
N LEU A 3 18.76 -10.30 -1.62
CA LEU A 3 19.22 -9.96 -2.96
C LEU A 3 20.51 -9.16 -2.88
N ASP A 4 21.33 -9.25 -3.94
CA ASP A 4 22.45 -8.33 -4.12
C ASP A 4 21.94 -6.91 -4.42
N PRO A 5 22.66 -5.84 -4.02
CA PRO A 5 22.17 -4.46 -4.13
C PRO A 5 21.75 -4.01 -5.53
N ASP A 6 22.45 -4.50 -6.57
CA ASP A 6 22.11 -4.16 -7.96
C ASP A 6 20.75 -4.75 -8.35
N VAL A 7 20.48 -5.99 -7.92
CA VAL A 7 19.18 -6.65 -8.13
C VAL A 7 18.08 -5.97 -7.32
N GLU A 8 18.38 -5.52 -6.10
CA GLU A 8 17.42 -4.74 -5.31
C GLU A 8 17.03 -3.44 -6.04
N ASN A 9 17.99 -2.72 -6.62
CA ASN A 9 17.71 -1.50 -7.38
C ASN A 9 16.86 -1.78 -8.64
N ASP A 10 17.16 -2.84 -9.37
CA ASP A 10 16.38 -3.24 -10.55
C ASP A 10 14.92 -3.57 -10.18
N VAL A 11 14.73 -4.36 -9.11
CA VAL A 11 13.39 -4.69 -8.61
C VAL A 11 12.64 -3.44 -8.15
N ALA A 12 13.31 -2.53 -7.43
CA ALA A 12 12.73 -1.28 -6.96
C ALA A 12 12.29 -0.38 -8.13
N TYR A 13 13.08 -0.32 -9.20
CA TYR A 13 12.74 0.43 -10.41
C TYR A 13 11.50 -0.16 -11.11
N GLU A 14 11.49 -1.48 -11.34
CA GLU A 14 10.37 -2.17 -11.99
C GLU A 14 9.07 -2.08 -11.18
N LEU A 15 9.15 -2.22 -9.86
CA LEU A 15 8.01 -2.01 -8.95
C LEU A 15 7.38 -0.62 -9.14
N CYS A 16 8.21 0.42 -9.19
CA CYS A 16 7.72 1.78 -9.43
C CYS A 16 6.99 1.91 -10.78
N GLN A 17 7.41 1.19 -11.82
CA GLN A 17 6.72 1.20 -13.12
C GLN A 17 5.42 0.39 -13.12
N LEU A 18 5.39 -0.73 -12.41
CA LEU A 18 4.28 -1.69 -12.45
C LEU A 18 3.12 -1.29 -11.53
N VAL A 19 3.42 -0.92 -10.29
CA VAL A 19 2.41 -0.62 -9.27
C VAL A 19 2.49 0.80 -8.75
N GLY A 20 3.42 1.61 -9.26
CA GLY A 20 3.57 3.00 -8.82
C GLY A 20 2.30 3.81 -9.03
N ARG A 21 1.42 3.48 -10.00
CA ARG A 21 0.10 4.10 -10.20
C ARG A 21 -1.00 3.58 -9.27
N ALA A 22 -0.74 2.55 -8.48
CA ALA A 22 -1.64 2.03 -7.45
C ALA A 22 -1.55 2.84 -6.14
N ILE A 23 -0.43 3.51 -5.89
CA ILE A 23 -0.09 4.07 -4.57
C ILE A 23 -0.49 5.54 -4.52
N LEU A 24 -1.16 6.04 -3.49
CA LEU A 24 -1.49 7.47 -3.38
C LEU A 24 -1.09 8.02 -2.00
N PRO A 25 -0.65 9.29 -1.93
CA PRO A 25 -0.52 9.96 -0.66
C PRO A 25 -1.91 10.18 -0.07
N TYR A 26 -2.07 9.87 1.21
CA TYR A 26 -3.28 10.13 1.96
C TYR A 26 -3.01 11.06 3.14
N ARG A 27 -4.00 11.90 3.46
CA ARG A 27 -4.00 12.72 4.66
C ARG A 27 -5.37 12.69 5.32
N ARG A 28 -5.42 12.35 6.60
CA ARG A 28 -6.62 12.41 7.43
C ARG A 28 -7.08 13.86 7.59
N ALA A 29 -8.39 14.09 7.50
CA ALA A 29 -8.97 15.41 7.71
C ALA A 29 -8.90 15.83 9.19
N GLY A 30 -8.77 17.13 9.45
CA GLY A 30 -8.92 17.70 10.79
C GLY A 30 -7.66 17.72 11.67
N GLY A 31 -6.47 17.53 11.11
CA GLY A 31 -5.21 17.74 11.83
C GLY A 31 -4.09 18.21 10.91
N ASP A 32 -3.30 19.18 11.38
CA ASP A 32 -1.97 19.51 10.85
C ASP A 32 -0.90 18.53 11.36
N ASP A 33 -1.34 17.45 11.99
CA ASP A 33 -0.52 16.44 12.61
C ASP A 33 0.12 15.54 11.53
N PRO A 34 1.45 15.44 11.46
CA PRO A 34 2.14 14.50 10.57
C PRO A 34 1.69 13.05 10.75
N ASP A 35 1.17 12.68 11.94
CA ASP A 35 0.64 11.33 12.22
C ASP A 35 -0.68 11.03 11.47
N GLY A 36 -1.33 12.06 10.92
CA GLY A 36 -2.50 11.90 10.04
C GLY A 36 -2.14 11.65 8.57
N ALA A 37 -0.87 11.74 8.19
CA ALA A 37 -0.41 11.48 6.83
C ALA A 37 0.10 10.04 6.69
N GLY A 38 -0.23 9.41 5.57
CA GLY A 38 0.23 8.06 5.26
C GLY A 38 0.09 7.76 3.78
N THR A 39 0.15 6.48 3.45
CA THR A 39 0.01 5.96 2.10
C THR A 39 -1.24 5.09 2.01
N VAL A 40 -1.95 5.18 0.90
CA VAL A 40 -2.99 4.22 0.52
C VAL A 40 -2.59 3.54 -0.78
N PHE A 41 -3.14 2.37 -1.07
CA PHE A 41 -2.96 1.75 -2.38
C PHE A 41 -4.21 1.02 -2.89
N PHE A 42 -4.36 0.97 -4.21
CA PHE A 42 -5.39 0.18 -4.86
C PHE A 42 -5.04 -1.32 -4.83
N PHE A 43 -6.00 -2.12 -4.41
CA PHE A 43 -6.00 -3.57 -4.50
C PHE A 43 -7.24 -4.04 -5.25
N GLN A 44 -7.09 -5.04 -6.12
CA GLN A 44 -8.21 -5.62 -6.85
C GLN A 44 -8.16 -7.16 -6.78
N ASP A 45 -9.30 -7.74 -6.42
CA ASP A 45 -9.55 -9.18 -6.50
C ASP A 45 -10.85 -9.48 -7.28
N SER A 46 -11.29 -10.73 -7.22
CA SER A 46 -12.55 -11.16 -7.87
C SER A 46 -13.81 -10.57 -7.24
N GLY A 47 -13.73 -10.06 -6.00
CA GLY A 47 -14.84 -9.45 -5.27
C GLY A 47 -14.97 -7.94 -5.51
N GLY A 48 -13.89 -7.25 -5.88
CA GLY A 48 -13.94 -5.83 -6.22
C GLY A 48 -12.58 -5.13 -6.21
N GLU A 49 -12.62 -3.80 -6.30
CA GLU A 49 -11.47 -2.92 -6.13
C GLU A 49 -11.63 -2.07 -4.86
N TYR A 50 -10.54 -1.96 -4.11
CA TYR A 50 -10.49 -1.33 -2.80
C TYR A 50 -9.25 -0.44 -2.69
N LEU A 51 -9.36 0.64 -1.93
CA LEU A 51 -8.21 1.31 -1.34
C LEU A 51 -7.91 0.69 0.02
N LEU A 52 -6.64 0.41 0.27
CA LEU A 52 -6.14 -0.16 1.52
C LEU A 52 -5.16 0.82 2.20
N THR A 53 -5.22 0.90 3.52
CA THR A 53 -4.25 1.63 4.35
C THR A 53 -4.27 1.13 5.79
N ALA A 54 -3.44 1.71 6.66
CA ALA A 54 -3.45 1.42 8.09
C ALA A 54 -4.64 2.10 8.79
N ASP A 55 -5.25 1.40 9.74
CA ASP A 55 -6.38 1.86 10.54
C ASP A 55 -6.10 3.17 11.31
N ALA A 56 -4.85 3.35 11.73
CA ALA A 56 -4.38 4.55 12.42
C ALA A 56 -4.43 5.81 11.53
N VAL A 57 -4.30 5.63 10.21
CA VAL A 57 -4.24 6.71 9.21
C VAL A 57 -5.63 7.07 8.70
N ALA A 58 -6.50 6.10 8.42
CA ALA A 58 -7.77 6.30 7.72
C ALA A 58 -8.69 7.38 8.33
N GLY A 59 -8.88 7.42 9.66
CA GLY A 59 -9.80 8.37 10.31
C GLY A 59 -11.25 8.29 9.78
N ALA A 60 -12.07 9.30 10.09
CA ALA A 60 -13.45 9.37 9.59
C ALA A 60 -13.56 9.94 8.17
N ALA A 61 -12.64 10.85 7.83
CA ALA A 61 -12.55 11.52 6.55
C ALA A 61 -11.07 11.84 6.26
N GLY A 62 -10.76 12.06 4.99
CA GLY A 62 -9.45 12.51 4.57
C GLY A 62 -9.40 12.83 3.09
N GLU A 63 -8.20 12.88 2.57
CA GLU A 63 -7.87 13.43 1.27
C GLU A 63 -6.82 12.56 0.57
N LEU A 64 -7.11 12.19 -0.67
CA LEU A 64 -6.17 11.55 -1.58
C LEU A 64 -5.49 12.61 -2.43
N GLY A 65 -4.17 12.65 -2.44
CA GLY A 65 -3.44 13.48 -3.41
C GLY A 65 -3.42 12.80 -4.79
N LEU A 66 -3.92 13.49 -5.81
CA LEU A 66 -3.98 12.99 -7.17
C LEU A 66 -2.83 13.58 -7.99
N ARG A 67 -2.00 12.69 -8.54
CA ARG A 67 -0.96 13.06 -9.51
C ARG A 67 -1.49 12.89 -10.93
N ALA A 68 -0.95 13.68 -11.86
CA ALA A 68 -1.34 13.61 -13.27
C ALA A 68 -1.23 12.20 -13.88
N SER A 69 -0.30 11.37 -13.39
CA SER A 69 -0.10 10.02 -13.92
C SER A 69 -1.19 9.02 -13.53
N VAL A 70 -2.06 9.31 -12.55
CA VAL A 70 -3.14 8.40 -12.11
C VAL A 70 -4.53 8.82 -12.59
N THR A 71 -4.62 9.85 -13.43
CA THR A 71 -5.89 10.40 -13.92
C THR A 71 -5.83 10.64 -15.43
N GLU A 72 -6.95 10.52 -16.12
CA GLU A 72 -7.07 10.82 -17.55
C GLU A 72 -8.40 11.52 -17.86
N PRO A 73 -8.44 12.61 -18.65
CA PRO A 73 -7.30 13.33 -19.22
C PRO A 73 -6.50 14.10 -18.16
N VAL A 74 -5.22 14.35 -18.45
CA VAL A 74 -4.33 15.12 -17.58
C VAL A 74 -4.88 16.55 -17.41
N GLY A 75 -4.92 17.02 -16.16
CA GLY A 75 -5.29 18.40 -15.81
C GLY A 75 -6.78 18.63 -15.53
N LEU A 76 -7.63 17.61 -15.71
CA LEU A 76 -9.07 17.73 -15.43
C LEU A 76 -9.45 17.30 -14.00
N ALA A 77 -8.73 16.33 -13.44
CA ALA A 77 -8.92 15.89 -12.07
C ALA A 77 -8.47 16.98 -11.06
N PRO A 78 -9.11 17.07 -9.88
CA PRO A 78 -8.62 17.94 -8.80
C PRO A 78 -7.27 17.43 -8.28
N ALA A 79 -6.42 18.32 -7.74
CA ALA A 79 -5.17 17.90 -7.11
C ALA A 79 -5.36 17.04 -5.85
N VAL A 80 -6.52 17.19 -5.20
CA VAL A 80 -6.90 16.47 -3.99
C VAL A 80 -8.34 16.00 -4.11
N LEU A 81 -8.59 14.74 -3.76
CA LEU A 81 -9.92 14.14 -3.73
C LEU A 81 -10.31 13.81 -2.27
N PRO A 82 -11.36 14.46 -1.72
CA PRO A 82 -11.89 14.09 -0.42
C PRO A 82 -12.49 12.69 -0.44
N VAL A 83 -12.26 11.93 0.62
CA VAL A 83 -12.80 10.58 0.82
C VAL A 83 -13.32 10.40 2.24
N THR A 84 -14.34 9.56 2.37
CA THR A 84 -14.97 9.16 3.63
C THR A 84 -15.41 7.70 3.52
N GLY A 85 -15.92 7.11 4.61
CA GLY A 85 -16.51 5.77 4.55
C GLY A 85 -15.50 4.62 4.65
N TRP A 86 -14.32 4.88 5.24
CA TRP A 86 -13.38 3.82 5.58
C TRP A 86 -14.02 2.78 6.49
N ILE A 87 -13.99 1.53 6.04
CA ILE A 87 -14.35 0.35 6.81
C ILE A 87 -13.12 -0.03 7.65
N ARG A 88 -13.16 0.32 8.93
CA ARG A 88 -12.05 0.12 9.88
C ARG A 88 -12.04 -1.30 10.43
N ARG A 89 -10.84 -1.88 10.55
CA ARG A 89 -10.57 -3.24 11.05
C ARG A 89 -9.40 -3.20 12.05
N PRO A 90 -9.59 -2.58 13.23
CA PRO A 90 -8.53 -2.41 14.22
C PRO A 90 -7.90 -3.74 14.68
N GLU A 91 -8.63 -4.86 14.61
CA GLU A 91 -8.16 -6.21 14.94
C GLU A 91 -6.99 -6.70 14.08
N VAL A 92 -6.83 -6.17 12.87
CA VAL A 92 -5.69 -6.43 11.99
C VAL A 92 -4.92 -5.14 11.65
N GLY A 93 -5.35 -4.00 12.19
CA GLY A 93 -4.72 -2.69 12.01
C GLY A 93 -4.94 -2.06 10.63
N VAL A 94 -5.94 -2.49 9.85
CA VAL A 94 -6.17 -1.98 8.48
C VAL A 94 -7.50 -1.25 8.32
N ALA A 95 -7.59 -0.44 7.28
CA ALA A 95 -8.82 0.18 6.83
C ALA A 95 -9.00 -0.04 5.33
N VAL A 96 -10.24 -0.27 4.93
CA VAL A 96 -10.64 -0.61 3.56
C VAL A 96 -11.65 0.41 3.06
N LEU A 97 -11.50 0.90 1.83
CA LEU A 97 -12.46 1.79 1.19
C LEU A 97 -12.83 1.23 -0.20
N PRO A 98 -14.09 0.77 -0.41
CA PRO A 98 -14.57 0.40 -1.74
C PRO A 98 -14.47 1.58 -2.73
N THR A 99 -14.02 1.33 -3.96
CA THR A 99 -13.69 2.41 -4.91
C THR A 99 -14.83 2.76 -5.87
N THR A 100 -15.95 2.03 -5.85
CA THR A 100 -17.08 2.25 -6.79
C THR A 100 -17.58 3.70 -6.78
N GLY A 101 -17.70 4.31 -5.60
CA GLY A 101 -18.07 5.72 -5.46
C GLY A 101 -17.01 6.68 -6.02
N LEU A 102 -15.72 6.35 -5.91
CA LEU A 102 -14.63 7.17 -6.44
C LEU A 102 -14.59 7.18 -7.96
N HIS A 103 -14.90 6.05 -8.61
CA HIS A 103 -15.04 5.98 -10.06
C HIS A 103 -16.24 6.79 -10.55
N ALA A 104 -17.36 6.76 -9.83
CA ALA A 104 -18.53 7.56 -10.15
C ALA A 104 -18.25 9.07 -10.03
N VAL A 105 -17.53 9.49 -8.98
CA VAL A 105 -17.09 10.89 -8.81
C VAL A 105 -16.16 11.32 -9.94
N ALA A 106 -15.20 10.47 -10.33
CA ALA A 106 -14.31 10.77 -11.46
C ALA A 106 -15.10 10.96 -12.75
N ALA A 107 -16.01 10.04 -13.07
CA ALA A 107 -16.85 10.09 -14.27
C ALA A 107 -17.73 11.35 -14.30
N ALA A 108 -18.34 11.72 -13.16
CA ALA A 108 -19.11 12.96 -13.03
C ALA A 108 -18.27 14.23 -13.23
N GLY A 109 -16.98 14.16 -12.87
CA GLY A 109 -15.99 15.21 -13.12
C GLY A 109 -15.40 15.19 -14.54
N GLY A 110 -15.81 14.26 -15.40
CA GLY A 110 -15.33 14.13 -16.78
C GLY A 110 -13.93 13.50 -16.92
N TRP A 111 -13.39 12.90 -15.86
CA TRP A 111 -12.10 12.21 -15.86
C TRP A 111 -12.23 10.75 -15.41
N ALA A 112 -11.17 9.97 -15.55
CA ALA A 112 -11.11 8.57 -15.17
C ALA A 112 -9.81 8.27 -14.43
N TRP A 113 -9.85 7.23 -13.61
CA TRP A 113 -8.67 6.69 -12.95
C TRP A 113 -7.80 5.93 -13.96
N ARG A 114 -6.48 6.14 -13.88
CA ARG A 114 -5.46 5.41 -14.64
C ARG A 114 -4.54 4.65 -13.68
N THR A 115 -5.13 3.78 -12.88
CA THR A 115 -4.44 3.02 -11.83
C THR A 115 -3.88 1.71 -12.37
N GLN A 116 -2.97 1.10 -11.61
CA GLN A 116 -2.49 -0.27 -11.82
C GLN A 116 -2.57 -0.99 -10.48
N PRO A 117 -3.77 -1.44 -10.06
CA PRO A 117 -3.97 -2.01 -8.74
C PRO A 117 -3.03 -3.18 -8.48
N VAL A 118 -2.66 -3.37 -7.21
CA VAL A 118 -2.10 -4.65 -6.78
C VAL A 118 -3.18 -5.71 -7.01
N VAL A 119 -2.87 -6.74 -7.79
CA VAL A 119 -3.84 -7.78 -8.17
C VAL A 119 -3.66 -9.03 -7.31
N ASP A 120 -4.72 -9.83 -7.23
CA ASP A 120 -4.78 -11.04 -6.41
C ASP A 120 -3.60 -12.00 -6.59
N VAL A 121 -3.10 -12.17 -7.83
CA VAL A 121 -1.95 -13.06 -8.12
C VAL A 121 -0.63 -12.56 -7.52
N VAL A 122 -0.52 -11.25 -7.24
CA VAL A 122 0.66 -10.66 -6.58
C VAL A 122 0.47 -10.63 -5.06
N ALA A 123 -0.76 -10.60 -4.56
CA ALA A 123 -1.03 -10.62 -3.13
C ALA A 123 -0.61 -11.95 -2.49
N ALA A 124 0.26 -11.89 -1.47
CA ALA A 124 0.79 -13.07 -0.80
C ALA A 124 -0.34 -13.90 -0.16
N ASP A 125 -0.37 -15.19 -0.44
CA ASP A 125 -1.22 -16.14 0.27
C ASP A 125 -0.57 -16.63 1.57
N ALA A 126 -1.29 -17.46 2.31
CA ALA A 126 -0.80 -18.02 3.58
C ALA A 126 0.47 -18.87 3.39
N ASP A 127 0.62 -19.55 2.25
CA ASP A 127 1.77 -20.41 1.98
C ASP A 127 3.03 -19.57 1.74
N VAL A 128 2.93 -18.46 0.98
CA VAL A 128 4.01 -17.47 0.80
C VAL A 128 4.41 -16.88 2.16
N LEU A 129 3.44 -16.48 2.97
CA LEU A 129 3.70 -15.86 4.26
C LEU A 129 4.29 -16.84 5.29
N ALA A 130 3.92 -18.12 5.23
CA ALA A 130 4.47 -19.16 6.10
C ALA A 130 5.96 -19.42 5.85
N ARG A 131 6.46 -19.10 4.64
CA ARG A 131 7.89 -19.22 4.29
C ARG A 131 8.76 -18.09 4.84
N ILE A 132 8.16 -17.00 5.34
CA ILE A 132 8.89 -15.94 6.04
C ILE A 132 9.27 -16.45 7.43
N ASP A 133 10.56 -16.70 7.62
CA ASP A 133 11.15 -17.16 8.88
C ASP A 133 11.84 -16.01 9.64
N THR A 134 12.62 -16.35 10.65
CA THR A 134 13.37 -15.36 11.46
C THR A 134 14.57 -14.76 10.74
N ALA A 135 15.00 -15.32 9.61
CA ALA A 135 16.11 -14.80 8.83
C ALA A 135 15.62 -13.62 7.95
N PRO A 136 16.33 -12.48 7.93
CA PRO A 136 15.92 -11.34 7.12
C PRO A 136 15.90 -11.64 5.62
N GLY A 137 14.82 -11.27 4.94
CA GLY A 137 14.69 -11.23 3.48
C GLY A 137 14.58 -9.80 2.96
N SER A 138 14.94 -9.58 1.69
CA SER A 138 14.76 -8.29 1.01
C SER A 138 13.27 -7.99 0.84
N ALA A 139 12.89 -6.76 1.15
CA ALA A 139 11.55 -6.24 1.00
C ALA A 139 11.58 -4.82 0.42
N PHE A 140 10.49 -4.44 -0.25
CA PHE A 140 10.36 -3.16 -0.93
C PHE A 140 9.08 -2.48 -0.46
N VAL A 141 9.19 -1.27 0.07
CA VAL A 141 8.05 -0.49 0.54
C VAL A 141 7.84 0.69 -0.39
N LEU A 142 6.70 0.72 -1.08
CA LEU A 142 6.37 1.81 -2.00
C LEU A 142 5.43 2.79 -1.33
N ALA A 143 5.91 4.00 -1.10
CA ALA A 143 5.22 4.97 -0.26
C ALA A 143 5.27 6.37 -0.85
N HIS A 144 4.50 7.27 -0.24
CA HIS A 144 4.67 8.70 -0.45
C HIS A 144 5.28 9.34 0.79
N GLY A 145 6.52 9.81 0.67
CA GLY A 145 7.24 10.50 1.73
C GLY A 145 6.50 11.74 2.25
N LEU A 146 6.97 12.29 3.37
CA LEU A 146 6.45 13.51 3.96
C LEU A 146 7.58 14.51 4.24
N PRO A 147 8.24 15.05 3.19
CA PRO A 147 9.25 16.09 3.37
C PRO A 147 8.61 17.40 3.83
N ALA A 148 9.40 18.25 4.49
CA ALA A 148 8.95 19.54 5.04
C ALA A 148 8.38 20.52 3.98
N GLY A 149 8.66 20.29 2.69
CA GLY A 149 8.17 21.11 1.56
C GLY A 149 6.75 20.77 1.08
N GLY A 150 6.08 19.77 1.67
CA GLY A 150 4.68 19.42 1.36
C GLY A 150 4.47 18.61 0.09
N GLU A 151 5.41 18.60 -0.86
CA GLU A 151 5.40 17.65 -1.98
C GLU A 151 5.60 16.21 -1.46
N ARG A 152 4.81 15.27 -1.96
CA ARG A 152 4.89 13.86 -1.53
C ARG A 152 5.23 12.96 -2.72
N PRO A 153 6.51 12.89 -3.13
CA PRO A 153 6.91 12.06 -4.27
C PRO A 153 6.67 10.58 -3.97
N LEU A 154 6.54 9.77 -5.01
CA LEU A 154 6.57 8.31 -4.87
C LEU A 154 8.02 7.92 -4.56
N GLU A 155 8.20 7.16 -3.50
CA GLU A 155 9.47 6.66 -3.00
C GLU A 155 9.42 5.14 -2.88
N VAL A 156 10.59 4.50 -2.92
CA VAL A 156 10.76 3.08 -2.64
C VAL A 156 11.87 2.93 -1.60
N ALA A 157 11.54 2.33 -0.46
CA ALA A 157 12.53 1.91 0.53
C ALA A 157 12.84 0.43 0.33
N ILE A 158 14.13 0.10 0.26
CA ILE A 158 14.64 -1.26 0.22
C ILE A 158 14.98 -1.64 1.65
N GLU A 159 14.19 -2.56 2.19
CA GLU A 159 14.18 -2.91 3.60
C GLU A 159 14.39 -4.40 3.83
N ARG A 160 14.44 -4.77 5.11
CA ARG A 160 14.53 -6.17 5.53
C ARG A 160 13.29 -6.57 6.32
N VAL A 161 12.67 -7.66 5.88
CA VAL A 161 11.51 -8.27 6.52
C VAL A 161 11.91 -9.60 7.16
N ALA A 162 11.42 -9.85 8.37
CA ALA A 162 11.60 -11.13 9.06
C ALA A 162 10.41 -11.40 9.98
N ARG A 163 10.26 -12.64 10.40
CA ARG A 163 9.34 -13.03 11.46
C ARG A 163 9.98 -12.79 12.82
N VAL A 164 9.36 -11.95 13.64
CA VAL A 164 9.83 -11.60 14.98
C VAL A 164 8.64 -11.67 15.94
N GLY A 165 8.75 -12.47 17.00
CA GLY A 165 7.65 -12.65 17.95
C GLY A 165 6.38 -13.24 17.33
N GLY A 166 6.51 -13.97 16.22
CA GLY A 166 5.38 -14.55 15.47
C GLY A 166 4.77 -13.63 14.41
N GLU A 167 5.17 -12.36 14.35
CA GLU A 167 4.67 -11.38 13.38
C GLU A 167 5.69 -11.13 12.27
N VAL A 168 5.21 -10.84 11.06
CA VAL A 168 6.06 -10.32 9.98
C VAL A 168 6.36 -8.85 10.26
N ARG A 169 7.64 -8.47 10.27
CA ARG A 169 8.07 -7.12 10.63
C ARG A 169 9.15 -6.61 9.70
N ILE A 170 9.12 -5.31 9.44
CA ILE A 170 10.25 -4.54 8.90
C ILE A 170 11.13 -4.14 10.08
N GLY A 171 12.44 -4.42 9.98
CA GLY A 171 13.40 -4.23 11.06
C GLY A 171 13.92 -2.80 11.23
N ALA A 172 13.60 -1.88 10.32
CA ALA A 172 14.00 -0.48 10.35
C ALA A 172 12.83 0.45 10.69
N GLY A 173 13.13 1.59 11.32
CA GLY A 173 12.17 2.69 11.46
C GLY A 173 11.95 3.39 10.12
N LEU A 174 10.69 3.53 9.72
CA LEU A 174 10.29 4.21 8.48
C LEU A 174 9.61 5.56 8.80
N PRO A 175 9.71 6.55 7.88
CA PRO A 175 9.00 7.82 8.05
C PRO A 175 7.47 7.63 8.14
N ALA A 176 6.78 8.54 8.84
CA ALA A 176 5.32 8.47 9.03
C ALA A 176 4.52 8.29 7.71
N GLY A 177 4.96 8.92 6.62
CA GLY A 177 4.33 8.79 5.30
C GLY A 177 4.28 7.37 4.73
N TYR A 178 5.11 6.44 5.24
CA TYR A 178 5.16 5.04 4.83
C TYR A 178 4.10 4.18 5.51
N VAL A 179 3.46 4.66 6.57
CA VAL A 179 2.36 3.92 7.22
C VAL A 179 1.21 3.75 6.23
N GLY A 180 0.74 2.50 6.08
CA GLY A 180 -0.27 2.12 5.09
C GLY A 180 0.27 1.71 3.71
N ALA A 181 1.57 1.89 3.46
CA ALA A 181 2.21 1.50 2.20
C ALA A 181 2.23 -0.04 2.03
N PRO A 182 2.09 -0.55 0.80
CA PRO A 182 2.27 -1.97 0.53
C PRO A 182 3.75 -2.38 0.68
N VAL A 183 3.95 -3.59 1.19
CA VAL A 183 5.27 -4.21 1.36
C VAL A 183 5.39 -5.38 0.39
N PHE A 184 6.40 -5.36 -0.48
CA PHE A 184 6.67 -6.44 -1.42
C PHE A 184 7.88 -7.25 -0.99
N GLY A 185 7.75 -8.57 -0.93
CA GLY A 185 8.86 -9.49 -0.69
C GLY A 185 9.21 -10.24 -1.96
N VAL A 186 10.46 -10.72 -2.03
CA VAL A 186 10.93 -11.54 -3.15
C VAL A 186 11.19 -12.96 -2.68
N GLU A 187 10.74 -13.91 -3.50
CA GLU A 187 10.97 -15.33 -3.31
C GLU A 187 11.64 -15.94 -4.54
N ALA A 188 12.44 -16.98 -4.33
CA ALA A 188 12.89 -17.85 -5.42
C ALA A 188 11.68 -18.61 -5.99
N ALA A 189 11.44 -18.47 -7.29
CA ALA A 189 10.41 -19.22 -7.99
C ALA A 189 10.91 -20.64 -8.32
N ALA A 190 9.96 -21.59 -8.47
CA ALA A 190 10.27 -22.99 -8.74
C ALA A 190 11.01 -23.22 -10.07
N ASP A 191 10.90 -22.28 -11.02
CA ASP A 191 11.60 -22.28 -12.30
C ASP A 191 13.02 -21.67 -12.23
N GLY A 192 13.48 -21.30 -11.03
CA GLY A 192 14.75 -20.63 -10.81
C GLY A 192 14.71 -19.11 -11.03
N GLY A 193 13.54 -18.54 -11.34
CA GLY A 193 13.31 -17.11 -11.38
C GLY A 193 13.06 -16.48 -10.01
N MET A 194 12.58 -15.24 -10.02
CA MET A 194 12.15 -14.52 -8.82
C MET A 194 10.65 -14.22 -8.92
N ALA A 195 9.91 -14.54 -7.85
CA ALA A 195 8.52 -14.15 -7.68
C ALA A 195 8.43 -12.98 -6.70
N LEU A 196 7.56 -12.03 -7.01
CA LEU A 196 7.31 -10.85 -6.20
C LEU A 196 5.92 -10.96 -5.59
N HIS A 197 5.83 -10.79 -4.27
CA HIS A 197 4.57 -10.89 -3.56
C HIS A 197 4.33 -9.67 -2.68
N CYS A 198 3.13 -9.07 -2.77
CA CYS A 198 2.69 -8.09 -1.80
C CYS A 198 2.36 -8.81 -0.50
N LEU A 199 3.27 -8.70 0.48
CA LEU A 199 3.18 -9.37 1.78
C LEU A 199 2.06 -8.80 2.64
N GLY A 200 1.68 -7.54 2.42
CA GLY A 200 0.78 -6.80 3.29
C GLY A 200 1.01 -5.30 3.22
N LEU A 201 0.65 -4.60 4.31
CA LEU A 201 0.91 -3.16 4.45
C LEU A 201 1.61 -2.81 5.77
N VAL A 202 2.32 -1.68 5.77
CA VAL A 202 3.06 -1.17 6.92
C VAL A 202 2.10 -0.65 8.00
N LEU A 203 2.23 -1.18 9.22
CA LEU A 203 1.54 -0.67 10.41
C LEU A 203 2.43 0.32 11.19
N PRO A 204 1.86 1.17 12.05
CA PRO A 204 2.64 2.06 12.91
C PRO A 204 3.68 1.31 13.76
N GLY A 205 4.85 1.92 13.91
CA GLY A 205 6.02 1.39 14.60
C GLY A 205 7.06 2.50 14.83
N VAL A 206 8.06 2.25 15.67
CA VAL A 206 9.12 3.25 15.99
C VAL A 206 10.46 2.76 15.47
N GLU A 207 11.03 1.73 16.09
CA GLU A 207 12.31 1.12 15.69
C GLU A 207 12.13 -0.03 14.68
N GLY A 208 10.93 -0.16 14.11
CA GLY A 208 10.51 -1.27 13.28
C GLY A 208 9.00 -1.37 13.20
N HIS A 209 8.50 -1.84 12.06
CA HIS A 209 7.08 -1.81 11.74
C HIS A 209 6.50 -3.22 11.62
N PRO A 210 5.39 -3.54 12.32
CA PRO A 210 4.62 -4.73 11.97
C PRO A 210 4.06 -4.60 10.55
N VAL A 211 3.88 -5.73 9.87
CA VAL A 211 3.20 -5.83 8.59
C VAL A 211 1.84 -6.49 8.81
N ALA A 212 0.75 -5.80 8.46
CA ALA A 212 -0.56 -6.45 8.35
C ALA A 212 -0.52 -7.36 7.13
N THR A 213 -0.40 -8.66 7.36
CA THR A 213 -0.17 -9.63 6.28
C THR A 213 -1.39 -9.78 5.38
N PHE A 214 -1.16 -10.04 4.08
CA PHE A 214 -2.21 -9.97 3.08
C PHE A 214 -3.30 -11.04 3.24
N ASP A 215 -2.96 -12.22 3.75
CA ASP A 215 -3.93 -13.25 4.14
C ASP A 215 -4.96 -12.73 5.16
N ARG A 216 -4.50 -11.97 6.16
CA ARG A 216 -5.34 -11.32 7.16
C ARG A 216 -6.15 -10.17 6.57
N ILE A 217 -5.56 -9.38 5.68
CA ILE A 217 -6.27 -8.30 4.96
C ILE A 217 -7.41 -8.89 4.14
N ARG A 218 -7.13 -9.93 3.36
CA ARG A 218 -8.10 -10.59 2.47
C ARG A 218 -9.30 -11.13 3.26
N ALA A 219 -9.08 -11.68 4.44
CA ALA A 219 -10.15 -12.15 5.32
C ALA A 219 -11.08 -11.01 5.81
N MET A 220 -10.65 -9.75 5.77
CA MET A 220 -11.38 -8.59 6.27
C MET A 220 -12.07 -7.77 5.19
N LEU A 221 -11.89 -8.11 3.91
CA LEU A 221 -12.52 -7.43 2.79
C LEU A 221 -14.05 -7.59 2.86
N PRO A 222 -14.81 -6.55 2.48
CA PRO A 222 -16.27 -6.66 2.37
C PRO A 222 -16.68 -7.80 1.45
N ALA A 223 -17.81 -8.45 1.74
CA ALA A 223 -18.38 -9.42 0.81
C ALA A 223 -18.82 -8.70 -0.48
N ALA A 224 -18.72 -9.39 -1.61
CA ALA A 224 -19.19 -8.86 -2.89
C ALA A 224 -20.66 -8.41 -2.78
N GLY A 225 -20.91 -7.10 -2.92
CA GLY A 225 -22.25 -6.50 -2.85
C GLY A 225 -22.57 -5.70 -1.58
N GLU A 226 -21.64 -5.56 -0.63
CA GLU A 226 -21.77 -4.61 0.49
C GLU A 226 -21.08 -3.28 0.13
N GLY A 227 -21.81 -2.38 -0.52
CA GLY A 227 -21.36 -1.03 -0.89
C GLY A 227 -22.50 -0.11 -1.28
#